data_AF-A0A0F3L8K4-F1
#
_entry.id   AF-A0A0F3L8K4-F1
#
_cell.length_a   1.000
_cell.length_b   1.000
_cell.length_c   1.000
_cell.angle_alpha   90.00
_cell.angle_beta   90.00
_cell.angle_gamma   90.00
#
_symmetry.space_group_name_H-M   'P 1'
#
loop_
_entity.id
_entity.type
_entity.pdbx_description
1 polymer ?
#
loop_
_entity_poly.entity_id
_entity_poly.type
_entity_poly.pdbx_seq_one_letter_code
_entity_poly.pdbx_strand_id
1 'polypeptide(L)'
;MRDVADALNEGIPVALGFEAPIWTPRREDLKRITSRRLGAEVTFNRAWSAGAGCGALGAALGLMPWCFSQIAQHTKKRLATTSPIAFQERGGLFVWEAFVSGHAKAATHMDDASLALAAFQARDLRAPSDVPDEPAVNLAAAALMATGWRIDPWEISGAGHVIAASS
;
A
#
# COMPACT_ATOMS: atom_id res chain seq x y z
N MET A 1 11.45 -0.64 12.15
CA MET A 1 10.21 -0.06 12.75
C MET A 1 10.50 1.08 13.72
N ARG A 2 11.54 0.97 14.57
CA ARG A 2 11.94 2.08 15.45
C ARG A 2 12.35 3.33 14.68
N ASP A 3 13.15 3.19 13.62
CA ASP A 3 13.56 4.32 12.77
C ASP A 3 12.37 5.07 12.17
N VAL A 4 11.30 4.34 11.79
CA VAL A 4 10.04 4.95 11.32
C VAL A 4 9.38 5.76 12.43
N ALA A 5 9.30 5.21 13.64
CA ALA A 5 8.71 5.90 14.77
C ALA A 5 9.53 7.15 15.17
N ASP A 6 10.86 7.06 15.13
CA ASP A 6 11.77 8.15 15.45
C ASP A 6 11.63 9.29 14.43
N ALA A 7 11.61 8.99 13.12
CA ALA A 7 11.34 9.97 12.08
C ALA A 7 9.99 10.68 12.27
N LEU A 8 8.92 9.93 12.60
CA LEU A 8 7.61 10.50 12.87
C LEU A 8 7.61 11.39 14.13
N ASN A 9 8.37 11.02 15.16
CA ASN A 9 8.53 11.82 16.38
C ASN A 9 9.24 13.16 16.09
N GLU A 10 10.18 13.14 15.14
CA GLU A 10 10.87 14.33 14.63
C GLU A 10 10.02 15.16 13.65
N GLY A 11 8.82 14.69 13.32
CA GLY A 11 7.92 15.37 12.38
C GLY A 11 8.27 15.13 10.90
N ILE A 12 9.16 14.17 10.61
CA ILE A 12 9.52 13.77 9.26
C ILE A 12 8.43 12.82 8.73
N PRO A 13 7.73 13.16 7.63
CA PRO A 13 6.76 12.25 7.01
C PRO A 13 7.45 10.98 6.49
N VAL A 14 6.78 9.83 6.63
CA VAL A 14 7.33 8.53 6.23
C VAL A 14 6.37 7.84 5.27
N ALA A 15 6.90 7.31 4.17
CA ALA A 15 6.17 6.42 3.29
C ALA A 15 6.60 4.96 3.53
N LEU A 16 5.63 4.06 3.66
CA LEU A 16 5.83 2.63 3.92
C LEU A 16 5.09 1.81 2.85
N GLY A 17 5.85 1.15 1.98
CA GLY A 17 5.34 0.30 0.91
C GLY A 17 5.19 -1.16 1.35
N PHE A 18 4.13 -1.82 0.91
CA PHE A 18 3.97 -3.27 1.03
C PHE A 18 3.96 -3.92 -0.36
N GLU A 19 4.76 -4.97 -0.56
CA GLU A 19 4.71 -5.81 -1.77
C GLU A 19 3.55 -6.81 -1.69
N ALA A 20 2.34 -6.28 -1.53
CA ALA A 20 1.11 -7.05 -1.46
C ALA A 20 -0.08 -6.14 -1.78
N PRO A 21 -1.18 -6.68 -2.32
CA PRO A 21 -2.43 -5.93 -2.41
C PRO A 21 -2.81 -5.33 -1.06
N ILE A 22 -2.94 -4.00 -0.98
CA ILE A 22 -3.39 -3.33 0.26
C ILE A 22 -4.89 -3.04 0.27
N TRP A 23 -5.54 -3.22 -0.88
CA TRP A 23 -6.97 -3.06 -1.05
C TRP A 23 -7.50 -4.03 -2.11
N THR A 24 -8.79 -4.38 -1.99
CA THR A 24 -9.49 -5.24 -2.95
C THR A 24 -10.71 -4.52 -3.53
N PRO A 25 -11.10 -4.78 -4.79
CA PRO A 25 -12.30 -4.19 -5.36
C PRO A 25 -13.58 -4.57 -4.60
N ARG A 26 -14.47 -3.60 -4.44
CA ARG A 26 -15.84 -3.77 -3.96
C ARG A 26 -16.80 -3.64 -5.14
N ARG A 27 -16.86 -4.70 -5.95
CA ARG A 27 -17.67 -4.77 -7.19
C ARG A 27 -19.02 -5.42 -6.93
N GLU A 28 -20.03 -4.96 -7.65
CA GLU A 28 -21.38 -5.56 -7.61
C GLU A 28 -21.48 -6.80 -8.51
N ASP A 29 -20.74 -6.84 -9.62
CA ASP A 29 -20.72 -7.98 -10.52
C ASP A 29 -19.86 -9.13 -9.95
N LEU A 30 -20.53 -10.19 -9.52
CA LEU A 30 -19.94 -11.42 -8.98
C LEU A 30 -18.86 -12.00 -9.90
N LYS A 31 -19.03 -11.93 -11.22
CA LYS A 31 -18.05 -12.47 -12.19
C LYS A 31 -16.74 -11.69 -12.18
N ARG A 32 -16.77 -10.44 -11.68
CA ARG A 32 -15.62 -9.53 -11.67
C ARG A 32 -15.01 -9.36 -10.30
N ILE A 33 -15.59 -9.86 -9.21
CA ILE A 33 -15.08 -9.65 -7.85
C ILE A 33 -13.58 -9.97 -7.76
N THR A 34 -13.17 -11.13 -8.26
CA THR A 34 -11.76 -11.58 -8.24
C THR A 34 -10.97 -11.19 -9.49
N SER A 35 -11.55 -10.49 -10.45
CA SER A 35 -10.83 -10.07 -11.66
C SER A 35 -9.84 -8.93 -11.38
N ARG A 36 -8.94 -8.64 -12.34
CA ARG A 36 -7.89 -7.60 -12.24
C ARG A 36 -8.47 -6.22 -11.92
N ARG A 37 -7.71 -5.38 -11.22
CA ARG A 37 -8.02 -3.97 -10.87
C ARG A 37 -7.81 -2.94 -12.00
N LEU A 38 -7.55 -3.41 -13.23
CA LEU A 38 -7.09 -2.60 -14.37
C LEU A 38 -5.63 -2.11 -14.22
N GLY A 39 -5.19 -1.21 -15.10
CA GLY A 39 -3.85 -0.60 -15.05
C GLY A 39 -2.73 -1.62 -15.15
N ALA A 40 -1.73 -1.49 -14.27
CA ALA A 40 -0.56 -2.36 -14.19
C ALA A 40 -0.94 -3.85 -14.18
N GLU A 41 -1.99 -4.25 -13.46
CA GLU A 41 -2.43 -5.65 -13.42
C GLU A 41 -2.79 -6.22 -14.79
N VAL A 42 -3.38 -5.40 -15.67
CA VAL A 42 -3.70 -5.79 -17.05
C VAL A 42 -2.44 -5.89 -17.89
N THR A 43 -1.55 -4.88 -17.81
CA THR A 43 -0.26 -4.86 -18.52
C THR A 43 0.57 -6.10 -18.21
N PHE A 44 0.62 -6.51 -16.94
CA PHE A 44 1.40 -7.66 -16.50
C PHE A 44 0.62 -8.97 -16.46
N ASN A 45 -0.67 -8.95 -16.84
CA ASN A 45 -1.56 -10.11 -16.84
C ASN A 45 -1.70 -10.81 -15.47
N ARG A 46 -1.67 -10.03 -14.37
CA ARG A 46 -1.70 -10.54 -12.99
C ARG A 46 -2.84 -9.92 -12.20
N ALA A 47 -3.85 -10.72 -11.84
CA ALA A 47 -4.89 -10.27 -10.92
C ALA A 47 -4.41 -10.32 -9.48
N TRP A 48 -4.87 -9.38 -8.64
CA TRP A 48 -4.69 -9.43 -7.19
C TRP A 48 -5.10 -10.77 -6.57
N SER A 49 -6.11 -11.44 -7.14
CA SER A 49 -6.63 -12.72 -6.67
C SER A 49 -5.87 -13.95 -7.17
N ALA A 50 -4.95 -13.79 -8.13
CA ALA A 50 -4.13 -14.89 -8.61
C ALA A 50 -3.25 -15.43 -7.47
N GLY A 51 -2.78 -16.68 -7.56
CA GLY A 51 -2.12 -17.37 -6.44
C GLY A 51 -1.06 -16.55 -5.71
N ALA A 52 -0.17 -15.87 -6.44
CA ALA A 52 0.85 -14.99 -5.83
C ALA A 52 0.24 -13.76 -5.13
N GLY A 53 -0.70 -13.06 -5.76
CA GLY A 53 -1.33 -11.87 -5.19
C GLY A 53 -2.20 -12.20 -3.98
N CYS A 54 -2.99 -13.26 -4.05
CA CYS A 54 -3.84 -13.73 -2.95
C CYS A 54 -2.99 -14.24 -1.77
N GLY A 55 -1.90 -14.96 -2.06
CA GLY A 55 -0.96 -15.41 -1.04
C GLY A 55 -0.25 -14.24 -0.35
N ALA A 56 0.24 -13.26 -1.11
CA ALA A 56 0.85 -12.05 -0.58
C ALA A 56 -0.14 -11.24 0.26
N LEU A 57 -1.37 -11.08 -0.21
CA LEU A 57 -2.45 -10.45 0.54
C LEU A 57 -2.74 -11.19 1.86
N GLY A 58 -2.84 -12.52 1.82
CA GLY A 58 -3.08 -13.35 3.00
C GLY A 58 -2.00 -13.15 4.07
N ALA A 59 -0.73 -13.08 3.67
CA ALA A 59 0.37 -12.75 4.58
C ALA A 59 0.29 -11.30 5.09
N ALA A 60 -0.03 -10.35 4.20
CA ALA A 60 -0.13 -8.93 4.52
C ALA A 60 -1.23 -8.62 5.56
N LEU A 61 -2.33 -9.38 5.57
CA LEU A 61 -3.40 -9.24 6.57
C LEU A 61 -2.90 -9.43 8.00
N GLY A 62 -1.90 -10.30 8.23
CA GLY A 62 -1.23 -10.43 9.53
C GLY A 62 -0.09 -9.44 9.72
N LEU A 63 0.68 -9.18 8.66
CA LEU A 63 1.89 -8.34 8.74
C LEU A 63 1.57 -6.87 8.96
N MET A 64 0.62 -6.30 8.23
CA MET A 64 0.25 -4.88 8.32
C MET A 64 -0.11 -4.45 9.75
N PRO A 65 -1.09 -5.07 10.44
CA PRO A 65 -1.43 -4.66 11.80
C PRO A 65 -0.28 -4.92 12.79
N TRP A 66 0.55 -5.95 12.58
CA TRP A 66 1.74 -6.14 13.40
C TRP A 66 2.71 -4.97 13.22
N CYS A 67 3.08 -4.62 11.98
CA CYS A 67 3.98 -3.50 11.66
C CYS A 67 3.47 -2.18 12.25
N PHE A 68 2.19 -1.87 12.04
CA PHE A 68 1.57 -0.64 12.54
C PHE A 68 1.54 -0.59 14.07
N SER A 69 1.33 -1.74 14.73
CA SER A 69 1.42 -1.84 16.19
C SER A 69 2.84 -1.59 16.69
N GLN A 70 3.84 -2.18 16.02
CA GLN A 70 5.25 -1.98 16.38
C GLN A 70 5.64 -0.50 16.29
N ILE A 71 5.26 0.19 15.21
CA ILE A 71 5.53 1.62 15.07
C ILE A 71 4.77 2.41 16.16
N ALA A 72 3.48 2.13 16.35
CA ALA A 72 2.63 2.83 17.31
C ALA A 72 3.10 2.71 18.77
N GLN A 73 3.81 1.62 19.13
CA GLN A 73 4.41 1.47 20.46
C GLN A 73 5.50 2.52 20.74
N HIS A 74 6.15 3.04 19.70
CA HIS A 74 7.30 3.95 19.81
C HIS A 74 6.99 5.39 19.38
N THR A 75 5.75 5.70 18.96
CA THR A 75 5.34 7.07 18.63
C THR A 75 3.95 7.43 19.15
N LYS A 76 3.78 8.70 19.51
CA LYS A 76 2.46 9.32 19.75
C LYS A 76 1.92 10.05 18.52
N LYS A 77 2.73 10.23 17.46
CA LYS A 77 2.38 10.90 16.20
C LYS A 77 1.72 9.92 15.24
N ARG A 78 0.51 9.49 15.60
CA ARG A 78 -0.22 8.41 14.91
C ARG A 78 -1.19 8.96 13.86
N LEU A 79 -0.71 9.78 12.94
CA LEU A 79 -1.47 10.18 11.76
C LEU A 79 -1.01 9.32 10.59
N ALA A 80 -1.95 8.71 9.88
CA ALA A 80 -1.67 7.92 8.70
C ALA A 80 -2.68 8.17 7.58
N THR A 81 -2.31 7.79 6.37
CA THR A 81 -3.15 7.86 5.19
C THR A 81 -2.68 6.85 4.13
N THR A 82 -3.56 6.51 3.22
CA THR A 82 -3.33 5.77 1.98
C THR A 82 -3.50 6.66 0.74
N SER A 83 -3.76 7.96 0.94
CA SER A 83 -3.88 8.97 -0.10
C SER A 83 -2.58 9.79 -0.22
N PRO A 84 -1.97 9.85 -1.41
CA PRO A 84 -0.76 10.64 -1.62
C PRO A 84 -1.01 12.14 -1.48
N ILE A 85 -2.22 12.61 -1.81
CA ILE A 85 -2.63 14.01 -1.65
C ILE A 85 -2.65 14.37 -0.16
N ALA A 86 -3.34 13.56 0.64
CA ALA A 86 -3.43 13.79 2.08
C ALA A 86 -2.06 13.69 2.77
N PHE A 87 -1.17 12.84 2.26
CA PHE A 87 0.22 12.75 2.73
C PHE A 87 1.00 14.02 2.44
N GLN A 88 0.89 14.59 1.24
CA GLN A 88 1.54 15.85 0.88
C GLN A 88 1.02 17.03 1.71
N GLU A 89 -0.26 17.04 2.06
CA GLU A 89 -0.90 18.12 2.81
C GLU A 89 -0.64 18.04 4.32
N ARG A 90 -0.68 16.83 4.90
CA ARG A 90 -0.70 16.63 6.36
C ARG A 90 0.53 15.91 6.92
N GLY A 91 1.32 15.27 6.07
CA GLY A 91 2.42 14.40 6.48
C GLY A 91 1.95 13.14 7.20
N GLY A 92 2.77 12.63 8.13
CA GLY A 92 2.51 11.41 8.88
C GLY A 92 3.00 10.15 8.16
N LEU A 93 2.32 9.03 8.39
CA LEU A 93 2.64 7.75 7.75
C LEU A 93 1.77 7.54 6.49
N PHE A 94 2.40 7.49 5.33
CA PHE A 94 1.74 7.10 4.07
C PHE A 94 1.95 5.62 3.79
N VAL A 95 0.86 4.87 3.62
CA VAL A 95 0.91 3.45 3.25
C VAL A 95 0.48 3.28 1.80
N TRP A 96 1.31 2.57 1.03
CA TRP A 96 1.10 2.36 -0.41
C TRP A 96 1.44 0.93 -0.81
N GLU A 97 0.95 0.52 -1.98
CA GLU A 97 1.21 -0.80 -2.55
C GLU A 97 2.37 -0.75 -3.55
N ALA A 98 3.42 -1.52 -3.26
CA ALA A 98 4.50 -1.78 -4.18
C ALA A 98 4.12 -2.92 -5.12
N PHE A 99 3.80 -2.59 -6.37
CA PHE A 99 3.47 -3.58 -7.38
C PHE A 99 4.73 -4.00 -8.14
N VAL A 100 5.40 -5.05 -7.67
CA VAL A 100 6.58 -5.63 -8.31
C VAL A 100 6.18 -6.87 -9.11
N SER A 101 6.30 -6.83 -10.44
CA SER A 101 5.85 -7.93 -11.30
C SER A 101 6.69 -8.10 -12.58
N GLY A 102 6.62 -9.27 -13.20
CA GLY A 102 7.31 -9.56 -14.46
C GLY A 102 8.81 -9.83 -14.31
N HIS A 103 9.60 -9.45 -15.33
CA HIS A 103 11.08 -9.55 -15.33
C HIS A 103 11.74 -8.60 -14.32
N ALA A 104 10.97 -7.66 -13.76
CA ALA A 104 11.39 -6.80 -12.66
C ALA A 104 11.41 -7.52 -11.31
N LYS A 105 10.88 -8.76 -11.21
CA LYS A 105 11.17 -9.60 -10.04
C LYS A 105 12.62 -10.02 -10.08
N ALA A 106 13.39 -9.48 -9.16
CA ALA A 106 14.79 -9.80 -9.02
C ALA A 106 14.96 -11.17 -8.32
N ALA A 107 16.20 -11.67 -8.29
CA ALA A 107 16.49 -13.00 -7.77
C ALA A 107 16.21 -13.12 -6.25
N THR A 108 16.12 -11.98 -5.54
CA THR A 108 15.87 -11.93 -4.10
C THR A 108 14.81 -10.88 -3.73
N HIS A 109 14.10 -11.11 -2.61
CA HIS A 109 13.13 -10.15 -2.07
C HIS A 109 13.73 -8.79 -1.68
N MET A 110 15.03 -8.73 -1.39
CA MET A 110 15.72 -7.47 -1.06
C MET A 110 15.87 -6.58 -2.31
N ASP A 111 16.05 -7.19 -3.46
CA ASP A 111 16.17 -6.48 -4.73
C ASP A 111 14.79 -5.94 -5.17
N ASP A 112 13.71 -6.71 -4.96
CA ASP A 112 12.32 -6.27 -5.21
C ASP A 112 11.97 -5.03 -4.36
N ALA A 113 12.37 -5.01 -3.08
CA ALA A 113 12.20 -3.86 -2.20
C ALA A 113 13.01 -2.62 -2.67
N SER A 114 14.21 -2.85 -3.20
CA SER A 114 15.07 -1.77 -3.73
C SER A 114 14.48 -1.17 -5.02
N LEU A 115 13.92 -2.00 -5.90
CA LEU A 115 13.21 -1.54 -7.10
C LEU A 115 11.94 -0.76 -6.76
N ALA A 116 11.15 -1.25 -5.79
CA ALA A 116 9.97 -0.54 -5.30
C ALA A 116 10.34 0.83 -4.71
N LEU A 117 11.43 0.90 -3.93
CA LEU A 117 11.92 2.15 -3.36
C LEU A 117 12.36 3.14 -4.45
N ALA A 118 13.12 2.67 -5.45
CA ALA A 118 13.54 3.51 -6.57
C ALA A 118 12.33 4.03 -7.37
N ALA A 119 11.33 3.18 -7.62
CA ALA A 119 10.09 3.57 -8.29
C ALA A 119 9.32 4.63 -7.49
N PHE A 120 9.23 4.46 -6.16
CA PHE A 120 8.63 5.46 -5.27
C PHE A 120 9.38 6.79 -5.31
N GLN A 121 10.71 6.77 -5.23
CA GLN A 121 11.53 7.99 -5.24
C GLN A 121 11.42 8.77 -6.56
N ALA A 122 11.22 8.08 -7.68
CA ALA A 122 11.02 8.68 -8.99
C ALA A 122 9.57 9.12 -9.25
N ARG A 123 8.61 8.76 -8.37
CA ARG A 123 7.19 9.01 -8.57
C ARG A 123 6.81 10.45 -8.28
N ASP A 124 6.09 11.08 -9.21
CA ASP A 124 5.25 12.24 -8.88
C ASP A 124 3.99 11.73 -8.15
N LEU A 125 3.90 12.01 -6.85
CA LEU A 125 2.75 11.59 -6.03
C LEU A 125 1.42 12.30 -6.40
N ARG A 126 1.46 13.29 -7.31
CA ARG A 126 0.25 13.88 -7.91
C ARG A 126 -0.24 13.10 -9.13
N ALA A 127 0.60 12.22 -9.68
CA ALA A 127 0.20 11.35 -10.78
C ALA A 127 -0.82 10.31 -10.32
N PRO A 128 -1.72 9.87 -11.21
CA PRO A 128 -2.66 8.78 -10.90
C PRO A 128 -1.94 7.50 -10.49
N SER A 129 -2.59 6.71 -9.63
CA SER A 129 -2.15 5.36 -9.26
C SER A 129 -1.98 4.47 -10.50
N ASP A 130 -0.96 3.60 -10.50
CA ASP A 130 -0.70 2.69 -11.64
C ASP A 130 -1.76 1.58 -11.73
N VAL A 131 -2.49 1.36 -10.64
CA VAL A 131 -3.78 0.66 -10.62
C VAL A 131 -4.85 1.72 -10.35
N PRO A 132 -5.72 2.04 -11.33
CA PRO A 132 -6.74 3.07 -11.18
C PRO A 132 -7.69 2.84 -10.01
N ASP A 133 -8.14 3.93 -9.42
CA ASP A 133 -9.10 3.89 -8.32
C ASP A 133 -10.44 3.30 -8.79
N GLU A 134 -11.00 2.41 -7.96
CA GLU A 134 -12.37 1.91 -8.08
C GLU A 134 -12.95 1.74 -6.67
N PRO A 135 -14.29 1.58 -6.50
CA PRO A 135 -14.85 1.25 -5.19
C PRO A 135 -14.13 0.07 -4.57
N ALA A 136 -13.64 0.22 -3.35
CA ALA A 136 -12.69 -0.71 -2.76
C ALA A 136 -12.99 -1.01 -1.30
N VAL A 137 -12.31 -2.04 -0.79
CA VAL A 137 -12.10 -2.28 0.63
C VAL A 137 -10.60 -2.16 0.88
N ASN A 138 -10.19 -1.12 1.60
CA ASN A 138 -8.81 -0.81 1.91
C ASN A 138 -8.39 -1.49 3.22
N LEU A 139 -7.58 -2.52 3.07
CA LEU A 139 -7.16 -3.40 4.15
C LEU A 139 -6.01 -2.77 4.94
N ALA A 140 -5.17 -1.94 4.32
CA ALA A 140 -4.18 -1.12 5.03
C ALA A 140 -4.87 -0.08 5.93
N ALA A 141 -5.87 0.64 5.42
CA ALA A 141 -6.64 1.59 6.21
C ALA A 141 -7.35 0.92 7.39
N ALA A 142 -7.98 -0.25 7.15
CA ALA A 142 -8.60 -1.04 8.20
C ALA A 142 -7.59 -1.49 9.28
N ALA A 143 -6.41 -1.98 8.87
CA ALA A 143 -5.34 -2.39 9.79
C ALA A 143 -4.75 -1.21 10.59
N LEU A 144 -4.61 -0.03 9.98
CA LEU A 144 -4.21 1.21 10.66
C LEU A 144 -5.23 1.58 11.75
N MET A 145 -6.53 1.58 11.42
CA MET A 145 -7.58 1.87 12.40
C MET A 145 -7.60 0.86 13.54
N ALA A 146 -7.49 -0.43 13.22
CA ALA A 146 -7.47 -1.52 14.22
C ALA A 146 -6.29 -1.40 15.20
N THR A 147 -5.23 -0.68 14.83
CA THR A 147 -3.99 -0.52 15.62
C THR A 147 -3.85 0.88 16.23
N GLY A 148 -4.93 1.65 16.22
CA GLY A 148 -5.00 2.95 16.90
C GLY A 148 -4.31 4.10 16.17
N TRP A 149 -4.13 3.98 14.85
CA TRP A 149 -3.76 5.10 13.99
C TRP A 149 -4.98 5.96 13.66
N ARG A 150 -4.77 7.28 13.61
CA ARG A 150 -5.74 8.22 13.09
C ARG A 150 -5.58 8.25 11.57
N ILE A 151 -6.63 7.81 10.90
CA ILE A 151 -6.81 7.88 9.45
C ILE A 151 -8.25 8.31 9.20
N ASP A 152 -8.47 8.95 8.07
CA ASP A 152 -9.81 9.35 7.69
C ASP A 152 -10.69 8.12 7.40
N PRO A 153 -11.86 7.95 8.05
CA PRO A 153 -12.65 6.72 7.96
C PRO A 153 -13.08 6.33 6.54
N TRP A 154 -13.26 7.32 5.66
CA TRP A 154 -13.63 7.10 4.26
C TRP A 154 -12.54 6.37 3.47
N GLU A 155 -11.28 6.42 3.90
CA GLU A 155 -10.19 5.70 3.25
C GLU A 155 -10.37 4.18 3.30
N ILE A 156 -11.15 3.62 4.25
CA ILE A 156 -11.53 2.19 4.26
C ILE A 156 -12.28 1.80 2.97
N SER A 157 -13.05 2.72 2.40
CA SER A 157 -13.85 2.47 1.19
C SER A 157 -13.17 2.94 -0.11
N GLY A 158 -11.97 3.52 0.00
CA GLY A 158 -11.20 4.05 -1.12
C GLY A 158 -10.11 3.09 -1.60
N ALA A 159 -9.66 3.24 -2.84
CA ALA A 159 -8.45 2.57 -3.29
C ALA A 159 -7.23 3.18 -2.59
N GLY A 160 -6.26 2.33 -2.23
CA GLY A 160 -4.94 2.78 -1.80
C GLY A 160 -4.05 3.02 -3.01
N HIS A 161 -3.08 3.94 -2.90
CA HIS A 161 -2.19 4.24 -4.02
C HIS A 161 -1.26 3.07 -4.35
N VAL A 162 -1.19 2.72 -5.63
CA VAL A 162 -0.33 1.66 -6.15
C VAL A 162 0.75 2.28 -7.03
N ILE A 163 2.00 1.89 -6.78
CA ILE A 163 3.15 2.27 -7.61
C ILE A 163 3.79 0.99 -8.13
N ALA A 164 3.83 0.86 -9.45
CA ALA A 164 4.43 -0.26 -10.14
C ALA A 164 5.92 -0.03 -10.34
N ALA A 165 6.74 -0.97 -9.86
CA ALA A 165 8.13 -1.03 -10.24
C ALA A 165 8.20 -1.57 -11.68
N SER A 166 8.49 -0.69 -12.63
CA SER A 166 8.71 -1.05 -14.03
C SER A 166 10.21 -1.13 -14.29
N SER A 167 10.68 -2.23 -14.88
CA SER A 167 11.97 -2.30 -15.56
C SER A 167 11.82 -1.88 -17.02
#